data_AF-A0A6B3HGE3-F1
#
_entry.id   AF-A0A6B3HGE3-F1
#
_cell.length_a   1.000
_cell.length_b   1.000
_cell.length_c   1.000
_cell.angle_alpha   90.00
_cell.angle_beta   90.00
_cell.angle_gamma   90.00
#
_symmetry.space_group_name_H-M   'P 1'
#
loop_
_entity.id
_entity.type
_entity.pdbx_description
1 polymer ?
#
loop_
_entity_poly.entity_id
_entity_poly.type
_entity_poly.pdbx_seq_one_letter_code
_entity_poly.pdbx_strand_id
1 'polypeptide(L)'
;HIRMTVDMLRAVGAQVDEPETGGEPNVWRVSPSALLGRDLTIEPDLSNAQPFLAAALVTGGKVTIPDWPERTTQPGDALREIFTAMGGSCELTERGLTFTGTGRIHGIDVDLGEVGELT
;
A
#
# COMPACT_ATOMS: atom_id res chain seq x y z
N HIS A 1 -5.88 0.00 -7.50
CA HIS A 1 -6.04 1.48 -7.50
C HIS A 1 -7.49 1.99 -7.43
N ILE A 2 -8.50 1.33 -8.03
CA ILE A 2 -9.90 1.83 -8.01
C ILE A 2 -10.42 2.09 -6.59
N ARG A 3 -10.19 1.15 -5.65
CA ARG A 3 -10.52 1.32 -4.23
C ARG A 3 -9.96 2.61 -3.62
N MET A 4 -8.71 2.95 -3.93
CA MET A 4 -8.07 4.20 -3.47
C MET A 4 -8.84 5.44 -3.98
N THR A 5 -9.26 5.45 -5.25
CA THR A 5 -10.08 6.53 -5.81
C THR A 5 -11.43 6.65 -5.10
N VAL A 6 -12.10 5.53 -4.86
CA VAL A 6 -13.40 5.51 -4.17
C VAL A 6 -13.27 6.05 -2.74
N ASP A 7 -12.23 5.63 -2.01
CA ASP A 7 -12.00 6.11 -0.64
C ASP A 7 -11.69 7.60 -0.60
N MET A 8 -10.88 8.11 -1.55
CA MET A 8 -10.61 9.55 -1.67
C MET A 8 -11.88 10.34 -1.99
N LEU A 9 -12.73 9.85 -2.90
CA LEU A 9 -14.02 10.46 -3.23
C LEU A 9 -14.94 10.54 -2.00
N ARG A 10 -15.05 9.44 -1.23
CA ARG A 10 -15.84 9.39 0.00
C ARG A 10 -15.30 10.34 1.07
N ALA A 11 -13.97 10.46 1.20
CA ALA A 11 -13.35 11.37 2.16
C ALA A 11 -13.74 12.84 1.95
N VAL A 12 -13.96 13.25 0.70
CA VAL A 12 -14.43 14.61 0.33
C VAL A 12 -15.95 14.72 0.19
N GLY A 13 -16.70 13.71 0.62
CA GLY A 13 -18.16 13.74 0.75
C GLY A 13 -18.95 13.18 -0.43
N ALA A 14 -18.29 12.59 -1.43
CA ALA A 14 -19.02 11.90 -2.51
C ALA A 14 -19.68 10.60 -2.03
N GLN A 15 -20.80 10.25 -2.66
CA GLN A 15 -21.46 8.97 -2.47
C GLN A 15 -21.13 8.08 -3.68
N VAL A 16 -20.53 6.93 -3.41
CA VAL A 16 -20.13 5.96 -4.43
C VAL A 16 -20.67 4.58 -4.05
N ASP A 17 -21.56 4.05 -4.89
CA ASP A 17 -22.00 2.66 -4.83
C ASP A 17 -21.00 1.81 -5.62
N GLU A 18 -20.46 0.79 -4.98
CA GLU A 18 -19.50 -0.16 -5.58
C GLU A 18 -19.88 -1.62 -5.23
N PRO A 19 -19.32 -2.61 -5.94
CA PRO A 19 -19.65 -4.03 -5.70
C PRO A 19 -19.54 -4.44 -4.23
N GLU A 20 -18.50 -3.97 -3.54
CA GLU A 20 -18.19 -4.26 -2.14
C GLU A 20 -19.23 -3.69 -1.15
N THR A 21 -20.01 -2.67 -1.58
CA THR A 21 -21.08 -2.07 -0.78
C THR A 21 -22.47 -2.46 -1.26
N GLY A 22 -22.59 -3.54 -2.04
CA GLY A 22 -23.87 -4.07 -2.54
C GLY A 22 -24.30 -3.53 -3.92
N GLY A 23 -23.40 -2.87 -4.64
CA GLY A 23 -23.60 -2.45 -6.03
C GLY A 23 -23.50 -3.61 -7.05
N GLU A 24 -23.69 -3.28 -8.33
CA GLU A 24 -23.55 -4.26 -9.41
C GLU A 24 -22.08 -4.64 -9.66
N PRO A 25 -21.76 -5.92 -9.98
CA PRO A 25 -20.40 -6.34 -10.28
C PRO A 25 -19.77 -5.51 -11.41
N ASN A 26 -18.54 -5.05 -11.20
CA ASN A 26 -17.77 -4.22 -12.14
C ASN A 26 -18.42 -2.87 -12.49
N VAL A 27 -19.32 -2.36 -11.63
CA VAL A 27 -19.97 -1.06 -11.82
C VAL A 27 -19.72 -0.19 -10.60
N TRP A 28 -19.23 1.03 -10.83
CA TRP A 28 -19.10 2.08 -9.82
C TRP A 28 -20.03 3.22 -10.20
N ARG A 29 -21.00 3.53 -9.32
CA ARG A 29 -21.94 4.64 -9.52
C ARG A 29 -21.61 5.77 -8.55
N VAL A 30 -21.24 6.92 -9.11
CA VAL A 30 -20.99 8.13 -8.33
C VAL A 30 -22.24 9.01 -8.39
N SER A 31 -22.86 9.25 -7.25
CA SER A 31 -24.02 10.15 -7.19
C SER A 31 -23.56 11.62 -7.29
N PRO A 32 -24.34 12.51 -7.94
CA PRO A 32 -24.04 13.93 -7.94
C PRO A 32 -23.99 14.50 -6.51
N SER A 33 -22.88 15.12 -6.14
CA SER A 33 -22.69 15.75 -4.83
C SER A 33 -21.69 16.89 -4.90
N ALA A 34 -21.77 17.82 -3.94
CA ALA A 34 -20.70 18.78 -3.74
C ALA A 34 -19.48 18.08 -3.13
N LEU A 35 -18.29 18.34 -3.66
CA LEU A 35 -17.04 17.89 -3.03
C LEU A 35 -16.61 18.96 -2.03
N LEU A 36 -16.40 18.55 -0.78
CA LEU A 36 -15.98 19.43 0.30
C LEU A 36 -14.45 19.42 0.39
N GLY A 37 -13.86 20.61 0.39
CA GLY A 37 -12.43 20.75 0.63
C GLY A 37 -12.04 20.16 1.97
N ARG A 38 -10.92 19.44 2.01
CA ARG A 38 -10.32 18.89 3.22
C ARG A 38 -8.81 19.03 3.17
N ASP A 39 -8.22 19.21 4.35
CA ASP A 39 -6.81 18.97 4.55
C ASP A 39 -6.57 17.45 4.53
N LEU A 40 -5.64 17.02 3.69
CA LEU A 40 -5.25 15.62 3.54
C LEU A 40 -3.74 15.51 3.65
N THR A 41 -3.28 14.63 4.53
CA THR A 41 -1.88 14.20 4.54
C THR A 41 -1.67 13.24 3.38
N ILE A 42 -0.75 13.56 2.48
CA ILE A 42 -0.37 12.66 1.39
C ILE A 42 0.64 11.65 1.93
N GLU A 43 0.31 10.38 1.81
CA GLU A 43 1.18 9.27 2.19
C GLU A 43 2.46 9.24 1.32
N PRO A 44 3.58 8.70 1.84
CA PRO A 44 4.72 8.39 1.01
C PRO A 44 4.32 7.35 -0.05
N ASP A 45 5.03 7.38 -1.19
CA ASP A 45 4.84 6.42 -2.26
C ASP A 45 5.45 5.06 -1.86
N LEU A 46 4.59 4.09 -1.57
CA LEU A 46 5.02 2.78 -1.06
C LEU A 46 5.65 1.91 -2.16
N SER A 47 5.31 2.17 -3.41
CA SER A 47 5.88 1.45 -4.55
C SER A 47 7.29 1.96 -4.84
N ASN A 48 7.52 3.28 -4.75
CA ASN A 48 8.87 3.85 -4.78
C ASN A 48 9.72 3.54 -3.52
N ALA A 49 9.10 3.09 -2.42
CA ALA A 49 9.84 2.59 -1.26
C ALA A 49 10.49 1.21 -1.52
N GLN A 50 9.99 0.44 -2.48
CA GLN A 50 10.48 -0.89 -2.85
C GLN A 50 12.00 -1.01 -2.99
N PRO A 51 12.69 -0.20 -3.82
CA PRO A 51 14.14 -0.34 -4.00
C PRO A 51 14.94 -0.17 -2.71
N PHE A 52 14.47 0.67 -1.78
CA PHE A 52 15.14 0.88 -0.50
C PHE A 52 14.96 -0.32 0.44
N LEU A 53 13.74 -0.86 0.51
CA LEU A 53 13.46 -2.08 1.27
C LEU A 53 14.21 -3.29 0.68
N ALA A 54 14.27 -3.39 -0.65
CA ALA A 54 14.99 -4.43 -1.36
C ALA A 54 16.50 -4.35 -1.10
N ALA A 55 17.08 -3.14 -1.02
CA ALA A 55 18.48 -2.96 -0.67
C ALA A 55 18.79 -3.55 0.72
N ALA A 56 17.92 -3.34 1.72
CA ALA A 56 18.06 -3.97 3.03
C ALA A 56 17.92 -5.51 2.95
N LEU A 57 16.94 -6.02 2.18
CA LEU A 57 16.72 -7.46 1.97
C LEU A 57 17.99 -8.16 1.45
N VAL A 58 18.57 -7.65 0.36
CA VAL A 58 19.70 -8.28 -0.35
C VAL A 58 21.03 -8.11 0.40
N THR A 59 21.21 -7.02 1.16
CA THR A 59 22.48 -6.74 1.85
C THR A 59 22.53 -7.24 3.29
N GLY A 60 21.39 -7.66 3.86
CA GLY A 60 21.30 -7.92 5.30
C GLY A 60 21.31 -6.64 6.15
N GLY A 61 21.03 -5.51 5.52
CA GLY A 61 20.98 -4.20 6.17
C GLY A 61 19.63 -3.91 6.84
N LYS A 62 19.51 -2.68 7.35
CA LYS A 62 18.30 -2.15 7.96
C LYS A 62 17.97 -0.79 7.37
N VAL A 63 16.72 -0.60 6.96
CA VAL A 63 16.19 0.65 6.41
C VAL A 63 14.91 1.01 7.16
N THR A 64 14.70 2.30 7.41
CA THR A 64 13.43 2.81 7.92
C THR A 64 12.84 3.78 6.91
N ILE A 65 11.63 3.50 6.46
CA ILE A 65 10.83 4.41 5.63
C ILE A 65 9.95 5.23 6.58
N PRO A 66 10.17 6.54 6.70
CA PRO A 66 9.37 7.39 7.57
C PRO A 66 7.92 7.47 7.09
N ASP A 67 7.01 7.80 8.01
CA ASP A 67 5.60 8.08 7.73
C ASP A 67 4.86 6.95 6.98
N TRP A 68 5.34 5.70 7.12
CA TRP A 68 4.61 4.55 6.63
C TRP A 68 3.25 4.46 7.33
N PRO A 69 2.14 4.49 6.60
CA PRO A 69 0.81 4.56 7.20
C PRO A 69 0.46 3.25 7.91
N GLU A 70 -0.22 3.32 9.06
CA GLU A 70 -0.77 2.13 9.74
C GLU A 70 -1.85 1.43 8.92
N ARG A 71 -2.57 2.20 8.11
CA ARG A 71 -3.62 1.73 7.21
C ARG A 71 -3.51 2.51 5.91
N THR A 72 -3.49 1.80 4.80
CA THR A 72 -3.39 2.38 3.47
C THR A 72 -4.13 1.51 2.46
N THR A 73 -4.50 2.11 1.33
CA THR A 73 -4.99 1.40 0.15
C THR A 73 -3.94 1.30 -0.96
N GLN A 74 -2.73 1.83 -0.73
CA GLN A 74 -1.62 1.71 -1.67
C GLN A 74 -1.19 0.24 -1.82
N PRO A 75 -1.11 -0.27 -3.07
CA PRO A 75 -0.69 -1.65 -3.32
C PRO A 75 0.71 -1.97 -2.80
N GLY A 76 1.61 -0.98 -2.74
CA GLY A 76 2.95 -1.13 -2.19
C GLY A 76 3.02 -1.60 -0.72
N ASP A 77 1.94 -1.54 0.06
CA ASP A 77 1.92 -2.11 1.41
C ASP A 77 2.15 -3.63 1.42
N ALA A 78 1.82 -4.32 0.31
CA ALA A 78 2.07 -5.75 0.12
C ALA A 78 3.56 -6.13 0.24
N LEU A 79 4.48 -5.18 0.03
CA LEU A 79 5.92 -5.39 0.19
C LEU A 79 6.29 -5.90 1.60
N ARG A 80 5.52 -5.54 2.63
CA ARG A 80 5.74 -6.02 4.00
C ARG A 80 5.64 -7.53 4.08
N GLU A 81 4.61 -8.10 3.47
CA GLU A 81 4.36 -9.54 3.48
C GLU A 81 5.31 -10.26 2.53
N ILE A 82 5.47 -9.74 1.31
CA ILE A 82 6.34 -10.30 0.28
C ILE A 82 7.79 -10.40 0.78
N PHE A 83 8.37 -9.29 1.25
CA PHE A 83 9.78 -9.29 1.67
C PHE A 83 10.01 -9.99 3.02
N THR A 84 8.99 -10.09 3.87
CA THR A 84 9.05 -10.95 5.06
C THR A 84 9.05 -12.42 4.66
N ALA A 85 8.20 -12.84 3.70
CA ALA A 85 8.19 -14.20 3.18
C ALA A 85 9.51 -14.58 2.49
N MET A 86 10.18 -13.61 1.87
CA MET A 86 11.53 -13.78 1.29
C MET A 86 12.66 -13.85 2.33
N GLY A 87 12.37 -13.70 3.63
CA GLY A 87 13.35 -13.90 4.71
C GLY A 87 13.84 -12.63 5.41
N GLY A 88 13.20 -11.48 5.19
CA GLY A 88 13.40 -10.29 6.02
C GLY A 88 12.38 -10.18 7.16
N SER A 89 12.38 -9.03 7.85
CA SER A 89 11.42 -8.73 8.91
C SER A 89 11.00 -7.27 8.89
N CYS A 90 9.70 -7.02 9.04
CA CYS A 90 9.10 -5.69 9.19
C CYS A 90 8.74 -5.38 10.64
N GLU A 91 8.97 -4.14 11.06
CA GLU A 91 8.45 -3.57 12.30
C GLU A 91 7.88 -2.18 11.99
N LEU A 92 6.59 -1.97 12.23
CA LEU A 92 5.96 -0.66 12.14
C LEU A 92 6.06 0.03 13.49
N THR A 93 6.64 1.23 13.51
CA THR A 93 6.85 2.04 14.72
C THR A 93 6.36 3.46 14.49
N GLU A 94 6.36 4.29 15.53
CA GLU A 94 6.08 5.74 15.42
C GLU A 94 7.03 6.47 14.45
N ARG A 95 8.19 5.88 14.13
CA ARG A 95 9.16 6.44 13.17
C ARG A 95 8.92 5.98 11.73
N GLY A 96 7.89 5.17 11.48
CA GLY A 96 7.60 4.53 10.20
C GLY A 96 7.96 3.04 10.17
N LEU A 97 8.01 2.48 8.96
CA LEU A 97 8.28 1.06 8.73
C LEU A 97 9.78 0.81 8.71
N THR A 98 10.25 0.03 9.68
CA THR A 98 11.61 -0.50 9.70
C THR A 98 11.62 -1.88 9.07
N PHE A 99 12.47 -2.07 8.06
CA PHE A 99 12.73 -3.36 7.45
C PHE A 99 14.17 -3.78 7.68
N THR A 100 14.36 -5.02 8.11
CA THR A 100 15.68 -5.63 8.33
C THR A 100 15.78 -6.87 7.46
N GLY A 101 16.80 -6.91 6.59
CA GLY A 101 17.12 -8.11 5.82
C GLY A 101 18.10 -9.00 6.56
N THR A 102 18.23 -10.24 6.09
CA THR A 102 19.23 -11.20 6.60
C THR A 102 20.40 -11.41 5.64
N GLY A 103 20.33 -10.84 4.42
CA GLY A 103 21.29 -11.07 3.34
C GLY A 103 21.15 -12.45 2.69
N ARG A 104 20.15 -13.24 3.11
CA ARG A 104 19.77 -14.52 2.52
C ARG A 104 18.32 -14.43 2.07
N ILE A 105 18.08 -14.72 0.80
CA ILE A 105 16.76 -14.58 0.18
C ILE A 105 16.18 -15.96 -0.07
N HIS A 106 14.95 -16.16 0.38
CA HIS A 106 14.13 -17.32 0.04
C HIS A 106 13.31 -16.99 -1.20
N GLY A 107 13.38 -17.89 -2.20
CA GLY A 107 12.45 -17.83 -3.33
C GLY A 107 11.01 -18.04 -2.82
N ILE A 108 10.07 -17.32 -3.43
CA ILE A 108 8.65 -17.44 -3.15
C ILE A 108 7.88 -17.53 -4.46
N ASP A 109 6.71 -18.16 -4.41
CA ASP A 109 5.69 -18.06 -5.45
C ASP A 109 4.59 -17.15 -4.92
N VAL A 110 4.38 -16.01 -5.57
CA VAL A 110 3.37 -15.02 -5.18
C VAL A 110 2.64 -14.50 -6.41
N ASP A 111 1.33 -14.32 -6.27
CA ASP A 111 0.52 -13.67 -7.30
C ASP A 111 0.61 -12.15 -7.13
N LEU A 112 1.08 -11.47 -8.18
CA LEU A 112 1.22 -10.01 -8.20
C LEU A 112 0.10 -9.33 -8.99
N GLY A 113 -0.96 -10.04 -9.37
CA GLY A 113 -2.07 -9.50 -10.16
C GLY A 113 -2.72 -8.25 -9.56
N GLU A 114 -2.86 -8.20 -8.24
CA GLU A 114 -3.43 -7.04 -7.50
C GLU A 114 -2.42 -5.91 -7.26
N VAL A 115 -1.12 -6.18 -7.45
CA VAL A 115 0.01 -5.29 -7.11
C VAL A 115 1.00 -5.18 -8.27
N GLY A 116 0.51 -5.21 -9.51
CA GLY A 116 1.35 -5.32 -10.71
C GLY A 116 2.36 -4.19 -10.93
N GLU A 117 2.27 -3.09 -10.17
CA GLU A 117 3.28 -2.03 -10.16
C GLU A 117 4.59 -2.41 -9.43
N LEU A 118 4.62 -3.57 -8.75
CA LEU A 118 5.78 -4.06 -8.01
C LEU A 118 6.72 -4.95 -8.85
N THR A 119 6.43 -5.15 -10.14
CA THR A 119 7.24 -5.89 -11.13
C THR A 119 8.00 -4.96 -12.07
#